data_AF-A0A846JHI5-F1
#
_entry.id   AF-A0A846JHI5-F1
#
_cell.length_a   1.000
_cell.length_b   1.000
_cell.length_c   1.000
_cell.angle_alpha   90.00
_cell.angle_beta   90.00
_cell.angle_gamma   90.00
#
_symmetry.space_group_name_H-M   'P 1'
#
loop_
_entity.id
_entity.type
_entity.pdbx_description
1 polymer ?
#
loop_
_entity_poly.entity_id
_entity_poly.type
_entity_poly.pdbx_seq_one_letter_code
_entity_poly.pdbx_strand_id
1 'polypeptide(L)'
;MIFYRLQSDDYEITSEHISFNCNFDTLEEAIREDIMESKVILEELLKSQELKKIWGDYKNSNRVYGWVEPGTCCYRSPEDLYNFFGSYFLEIEDNMNDYILIFEGEFIDYGSEGEDCAKFIKEVERISVLEFEKRFNLKNKFSA
;
A
#
# COMPACT_ATOMS: atom_id res chain seq x y z
N MET A 1 2.34 6.79 15.04
CA MET A 1 3.03 7.52 13.95
C MET A 1 1.98 7.98 12.95
N ILE A 2 2.25 9.01 12.14
CA ILE A 2 1.31 9.45 11.08
C ILE A 2 1.61 8.70 9.80
N PHE A 3 0.55 8.24 9.14
CA PHE A 3 0.58 7.58 7.84
C PHE A 3 -0.41 8.24 6.89
N TYR A 4 -0.10 8.14 5.60
CA TYR A 4 -0.88 8.64 4.48
C TYR A 4 -1.24 7.46 3.59
N ARG A 5 -2.51 7.35 3.21
CA ARG A 5 -3.04 6.28 2.37
C ARG A 5 -3.99 6.86 1.34
N LEU A 6 -3.81 6.48 0.08
CA LEU A 6 -4.84 6.66 -0.93
C LEU A 6 -5.96 5.66 -0.63
N GLN A 7 -7.18 6.13 -0.51
CA GLN A 7 -8.33 5.37 -0.06
C GLN A 7 -9.50 5.60 -1.01
N SER A 8 -10.15 4.51 -1.45
CA SER A 8 -11.46 4.59 -2.10
C SER A 8 -12.56 4.52 -1.04
N ASP A 9 -13.66 5.25 -1.29
CA ASP A 9 -14.90 5.16 -0.51
C ASP A 9 -15.50 3.74 -0.50
N ASP A 10 -15.10 2.88 -1.43
CA ASP A 10 -15.53 1.48 -1.50
C ASP A 10 -14.93 0.60 -0.40
N TYR A 11 -13.90 1.09 0.31
CA TYR A 11 -13.18 0.36 1.35
C TYR A 11 -13.40 1.01 2.74
N GLU A 12 -14.07 0.29 3.64
CA GLU A 12 -14.26 0.71 5.03
C GLU A 12 -13.02 0.37 5.88
N ILE A 13 -12.49 1.35 6.63
CA ILE A 13 -11.40 1.14 7.58
C ILE A 13 -11.94 1.00 8.99
N THR A 14 -11.56 -0.08 9.65
CA THR A 14 -11.87 -0.36 11.07
C THR A 14 -10.58 -0.40 11.90
N SER A 15 -10.71 -0.47 13.22
CA SER A 15 -9.58 -0.58 14.17
C SER A 15 -8.74 -1.86 14.00
N GLU A 16 -9.27 -2.85 13.30
CA GLU A 16 -8.56 -4.10 13.01
C GLU A 16 -7.79 -4.04 11.69
N HIS A 17 -7.94 -2.97 10.91
CA HIS A 17 -7.35 -2.86 9.58
C HIS A 17 -5.82 -2.73 9.63
N ILE A 18 -5.14 -3.50 8.79
CA ILE A 18 -3.71 -3.37 8.49
C ILE A 18 -3.53 -3.10 7.00
N SER A 19 -2.67 -2.15 6.64
CA SER A 19 -2.39 -1.82 5.23
C SER A 19 -1.50 -2.89 4.59
N PHE A 20 -2.12 -3.87 3.94
CA PHE A 20 -1.45 -4.82 3.06
C PHE A 20 -1.76 -4.49 1.60
N ASN A 21 -0.76 -4.64 0.73
CA ASN A 21 -0.98 -4.76 -0.70
C ASN A 21 -2.05 -5.86 -0.88
N CYS A 22 -3.22 -5.52 -1.45
CA CYS A 22 -4.29 -6.45 -1.86
C CYS A 22 -5.33 -6.96 -0.82
N ASN A 23 -5.87 -6.13 0.08
CA ASN A 23 -7.12 -6.43 0.83
C ASN A 23 -7.14 -7.75 1.66
N PHE A 24 -6.01 -8.22 2.14
CA PHE A 24 -5.95 -9.45 2.94
C PHE A 24 -6.17 -9.20 4.42
N ASP A 25 -6.86 -10.13 5.10
CA ASP A 25 -7.15 -10.04 6.54
C ASP A 25 -5.88 -10.26 7.40
N THR A 26 -4.85 -10.90 6.83
CA THR A 26 -3.58 -11.18 7.52
C THR A 26 -2.35 -11.00 6.63
N LEU A 27 -1.21 -10.69 7.26
CA LEU A 27 0.10 -10.67 6.58
C LEU A 27 0.44 -12.05 5.96
N GLU A 28 -0.01 -13.12 6.60
CA GLU A 28 0.22 -14.48 6.11
C GLU A 28 -0.53 -14.76 4.82
N GLU A 29 -1.78 -14.30 4.70
CA GLU A 29 -2.56 -14.37 3.47
C GLU A 29 -1.94 -13.52 2.36
N ALA A 30 -1.53 -12.29 2.68
CA ALA A 30 -0.85 -11.41 1.72
C ALA A 30 0.42 -12.05 1.14
N ILE A 31 1.28 -12.58 2.01
CA ILE A 31 2.50 -13.28 1.58
C ILE A 31 2.15 -14.51 0.73
N ARG A 32 1.09 -15.23 1.07
CA ARG A 32 0.70 -16.47 0.37
C ARG A 32 0.21 -16.19 -1.05
N GLU A 33 -0.65 -15.20 -1.23
CA GLU A 33 -1.19 -14.84 -2.55
C GLU A 33 -0.10 -14.31 -3.47
N ASP A 34 0.80 -13.43 -2.99
CA ASP A 34 1.92 -12.95 -3.80
C ASP A 34 2.85 -14.10 -4.26
N ILE A 35 3.06 -15.12 -3.41
CA ILE A 35 3.80 -16.33 -3.79
C ILE A 35 3.04 -17.14 -4.85
N MET A 36 1.72 -17.29 -4.72
CA MET A 36 0.89 -18.07 -5.65
C MET A 36 0.76 -17.39 -7.01
N GLU A 37 0.55 -16.07 -7.06
CA GLU A 37 0.47 -15.29 -8.30
C GLU A 37 1.77 -15.32 -9.11
N SER A 38 2.92 -15.37 -8.43
CA SER A 38 4.22 -15.46 -9.10
C SER A 38 4.37 -16.70 -9.99
N LYS A 39 3.57 -17.77 -9.75
CA LYS A 39 3.69 -19.10 -10.39
C LYS A 39 5.08 -19.74 -10.27
N VAL A 40 5.97 -19.21 -9.42
CA VAL A 40 7.38 -19.66 -9.32
C VAL A 40 7.55 -20.81 -8.30
N ILE A 41 6.61 -21.05 -7.39
CA ILE A 41 6.85 -21.97 -6.24
C ILE A 41 5.70 -22.99 -6.07
N LEU A 42 6.07 -24.27 -6.02
CA LEU A 42 5.18 -25.42 -5.74
C LEU A 42 4.60 -25.35 -4.32
N GLU A 43 3.31 -25.67 -4.17
CA GLU A 43 2.57 -25.73 -2.87
C GLU A 43 3.29 -26.52 -1.76
N GLU A 44 4.21 -27.42 -2.10
CA GLU A 44 5.00 -28.22 -1.16
C GLU A 44 6.12 -27.43 -0.45
N LEU A 45 6.62 -26.35 -1.04
CA LEU A 45 7.65 -25.48 -0.44
C LEU A 45 7.08 -24.56 0.66
N LEU A 46 5.82 -24.12 0.52
CA LEU A 46 5.07 -23.35 1.52
C LEU A 46 4.92 -24.08 2.86
N LYS A 47 5.01 -25.42 2.86
CA LYS A 47 4.91 -26.25 4.07
C LYS A 47 6.24 -26.49 4.78
N SER A 48 7.39 -26.18 4.17
CA SER A 48 8.69 -26.68 4.63
C SER A 48 9.77 -25.63 4.93
N GLN A 49 9.56 -24.35 4.58
CA GLN A 49 10.46 -23.25 4.98
C GLN A 49 9.66 -22.03 5.47
N GLU A 50 10.22 -21.30 6.44
CA GLU A 50 9.64 -20.08 7.02
C GLU A 50 9.17 -19.14 5.91
N LEU A 51 7.85 -18.93 5.78
CA LEU A 51 7.19 -18.04 4.81
C LEU A 51 7.92 -16.69 4.64
N LYS A 52 8.44 -16.14 5.74
CA LYS A 52 9.23 -14.89 5.76
C LYS A 52 10.51 -14.94 4.93
N LYS A 53 11.17 -16.09 4.84
CA LYS A 53 12.42 -16.24 4.07
C LYS A 53 12.13 -16.29 2.57
N ILE A 54 11.14 -17.08 2.15
CA ILE A 54 10.68 -17.13 0.76
C ILE A 54 10.19 -15.76 0.31
N TRP A 55 9.46 -15.06 1.18
CA TRP A 55 9.04 -13.68 0.97
C TRP A 55 10.21 -12.71 0.76
N GLY A 56 11.22 -12.78 1.62
CA GLY A 56 12.44 -11.97 1.48
C GLY A 56 13.19 -12.22 0.17
N ASP A 57 13.26 -13.47 -0.28
CA ASP A 57 13.91 -13.85 -1.55
C ASP A 57 13.09 -13.39 -2.77
N TYR A 58 11.74 -13.44 -2.69
CA TYR A 58 10.84 -12.91 -3.73
C TYR A 58 10.96 -11.39 -3.91
N LYS A 59 10.92 -10.62 -2.80
CA LYS A 59 11.12 -9.16 -2.84
C LYS A 59 12.41 -8.74 -3.56
N ASN A 60 13.45 -9.57 -3.47
CA ASN A 60 14.74 -9.30 -4.10
C ASN A 60 14.80 -9.66 -5.60
N SER A 61 13.86 -10.46 -6.11
CA SER A 61 13.93 -11.06 -7.44
C SER A 61 12.90 -10.52 -8.45
N ASN A 62 11.77 -9.98 -7.99
CA ASN A 62 10.73 -9.44 -8.86
C ASN A 62 10.33 -8.02 -8.44
N ARG A 63 10.67 -7.03 -9.29
CA ARG A 63 10.00 -5.72 -9.30
C ARG A 63 8.90 -5.76 -10.35
N VAL A 64 7.80 -6.44 -10.05
CA VAL A 64 6.62 -6.36 -10.92
C VAL A 64 5.79 -5.20 -10.40
N TYR A 65 5.85 -4.06 -11.08
CA TYR A 65 4.93 -2.95 -10.82
C TYR A 65 3.53 -3.38 -11.28
N GLY A 66 2.74 -3.89 -10.33
CA GLY A 66 1.32 -4.18 -10.55
C GLY A 66 0.49 -2.90 -10.60
N TRP A 67 -0.75 -3.01 -11.08
CA TRP A 67 -1.73 -1.94 -10.89
C TRP A 67 -2.12 -1.94 -9.42
N VAL A 68 -1.83 -0.86 -8.68
CA VAL A 68 -2.08 -0.80 -7.24
C VAL A 68 -3.42 -0.15 -7.00
N GLU A 69 -4.35 -0.89 -6.39
CA GLU A 69 -5.65 -0.36 -6.03
C GLU A 69 -5.57 0.62 -4.86
N PRO A 70 -6.35 1.73 -4.87
CA PRO A 70 -6.60 2.53 -3.67
C PRO A 70 -7.01 1.64 -2.49
N GLY A 71 -6.56 2.00 -1.29
CA GLY A 71 -6.93 1.27 -0.09
C GLY A 71 -6.04 0.06 0.22
N THR A 72 -4.84 -0.05 -0.36
CA THR A 72 -3.99 -1.22 -0.11
C THR A 72 -2.72 -0.86 0.67
N CYS A 73 -2.05 0.24 0.33
CA CYS A 73 -0.78 0.62 0.97
C CYS A 73 -0.84 1.96 1.72
N CYS A 74 0.13 2.18 2.61
CA CYS A 74 0.32 3.47 3.26
C CYS A 74 1.80 3.84 3.35
N TYR A 75 2.08 5.11 3.60
CA TYR A 75 3.43 5.64 3.75
C TYR A 75 3.48 6.67 4.88
N ARG A 76 4.61 6.75 5.56
CA ARG A 76 4.93 7.85 6.50
C ARG A 76 5.35 9.13 5.80
N SER A 77 5.71 9.03 4.52
CA SER A 77 6.18 10.12 3.66
C SER A 77 5.12 10.45 2.61
N PRO A 78 4.60 11.69 2.57
CA PRO A 78 3.68 12.13 1.52
C PRO A 78 4.26 11.95 0.12
N GLU A 79 5.55 12.23 -0.05
CA GLU A 79 6.25 12.11 -1.32
C GLU A 79 6.33 10.65 -1.78
N ASP A 80 6.51 9.70 -0.87
CA ASP A 80 6.60 8.28 -1.25
C ASP A 80 5.24 7.75 -1.72
N LEU A 81 4.16 8.06 -1.00
CA LEU A 81 2.79 7.79 -1.46
C LEU A 81 2.55 8.39 -2.85
N TYR A 82 2.96 9.65 -3.04
CA TYR A 82 2.76 10.37 -4.29
C TYR A 82 3.53 9.78 -5.47
N ASN A 83 4.79 9.41 -5.25
CA ASN A 83 5.60 8.79 -6.29
C ASN A 83 5.10 7.38 -6.62
N PHE A 84 4.63 6.64 -5.61
CA PHE A 84 4.11 5.29 -5.78
C PHE A 84 2.83 5.27 -6.62
N PHE A 85 1.88 6.16 -6.32
CA PHE A 85 0.65 6.34 -7.10
C PHE A 85 0.79 7.37 -8.24
N GLY A 86 2.03 7.66 -8.68
CA GLY A 86 2.29 8.79 -9.59
C GLY A 86 1.52 8.73 -10.91
N SER A 87 1.27 7.54 -11.47
CA SER A 87 0.41 7.37 -12.65
C SER A 87 -1.08 7.53 -12.32
N TYR A 88 -1.52 7.02 -11.17
CA TYR A 88 -2.90 7.13 -10.70
C TYR A 88 -3.30 8.60 -10.52
N PHE A 89 -2.45 9.39 -9.87
CA PHE A 89 -2.69 10.81 -9.63
C PHE A 89 -2.71 11.66 -10.91
N LEU A 90 -2.12 11.19 -12.01
CA LEU A 90 -2.24 11.85 -13.33
C LEU A 90 -3.59 11.59 -14.01
N GLU A 91 -4.24 10.48 -13.64
CA GLU A 91 -5.49 10.01 -14.27
C GLU A 91 -6.74 10.33 -13.43
N ILE A 92 -6.58 10.74 -12.16
CA ILE A 92 -7.69 11.18 -11.32
C ILE A 92 -8.32 12.44 -11.91
N GLU A 93 -9.60 12.32 -12.25
CA GLU A 93 -10.48 13.46 -12.45
C GLU A 93 -11.06 13.90 -11.09
N ASP A 94 -11.37 15.19 -10.94
CA ASP A 94 -11.89 15.84 -9.72
C ASP A 94 -13.21 15.22 -9.18
N ASN A 95 -13.79 14.25 -9.90
CA ASN A 95 -15.03 13.54 -9.57
C ASN A 95 -14.81 12.08 -9.11
N MET A 96 -13.57 11.63 -8.92
CA MET A 96 -13.33 10.31 -8.32
C MET A 96 -13.58 10.33 -6.82
N ASN A 97 -14.20 9.27 -6.29
CA ASN A 97 -14.52 9.10 -4.87
C ASN A 97 -13.30 8.80 -3.98
N ASP A 98 -12.09 8.97 -4.52
CA ASP A 98 -10.86 8.65 -3.80
C ASP A 98 -10.34 9.86 -3.02
N TYR A 99 -9.80 9.58 -1.85
CA TYR A 99 -9.26 10.57 -0.94
C TYR A 99 -7.97 10.09 -0.29
N ILE A 100 -7.24 11.02 0.31
CA ILE A 100 -6.12 10.69 1.18
C ILE A 100 -6.64 10.59 2.61
N LEU A 101 -6.53 9.40 3.17
CA LEU A 101 -6.70 9.17 4.60
C LEU A 101 -5.39 9.45 5.33
N ILE A 102 -5.43 10.39 6.26
CA ILE A 102 -4.37 10.65 7.22
C ILE A 102 -4.78 9.99 8.54
N PHE A 103 -3.94 9.10 9.06
CA PHE A 103 -4.25 8.36 10.27
C PHE A 103 -3.04 8.18 11.19
N GLU A 104 -3.32 8.03 12.48
CA GLU A 104 -2.34 7.51 13.42
C GLU A 104 -2.34 5.98 13.35
N GLY A 105 -1.14 5.41 13.24
CA GLY A 105 -0.94 3.97 13.22
C GLY A 105 0.32 3.50 13.97
N GLU A 106 0.42 2.19 14.12
CA GLU A 106 1.61 1.48 14.61
C GLU A 106 2.33 0.84 13.42
N PHE A 107 3.61 1.15 13.23
CA PHE A 107 4.43 0.54 12.18
C PHE A 107 4.68 -0.93 12.51
N ILE A 108 4.44 -1.82 11.54
CA ILE A 108 4.64 -3.26 11.68
C ILE A 108 5.91 -3.70 10.95
N ASP A 109 5.96 -3.46 9.64
CA ASP A 109 7.06 -3.86 8.76
C ASP A 109 6.94 -3.14 7.40
N TYR A 110 7.76 -3.52 6.43
CA TYR A 110 7.67 -3.09 5.04
C TYR A 110 6.97 -4.14 4.17
N GLY A 111 6.13 -3.68 3.24
CA GLY A 111 5.52 -4.51 2.21
C GLY A 111 6.48 -4.88 1.07
N SER A 112 5.97 -5.51 0.02
CA SER A 112 6.77 -6.08 -1.09
C SER A 112 7.46 -5.02 -1.94
N GLU A 113 6.82 -3.88 -2.10
CA GLU A 113 7.24 -2.79 -2.97
C GLU A 113 7.86 -1.62 -2.18
N GLY A 114 8.06 -1.81 -0.88
CA GLY A 114 8.66 -0.83 0.05
C GLY A 114 7.63 0.07 0.73
N GLU A 115 6.34 -0.23 0.61
CA GLU A 115 5.26 0.39 1.35
C GLU A 115 5.38 0.16 2.85
N ASP A 116 4.85 1.09 3.65
CA ASP A 116 4.76 0.91 5.10
C ASP A 116 3.53 0.05 5.43
N CYS A 117 3.75 -1.07 6.12
CA CYS A 117 2.66 -1.82 6.75
C CYS A 117 2.40 -1.22 8.13
N ALA A 118 1.19 -0.68 8.34
CA ALA A 118 0.79 -0.10 9.60
C ALA A 118 -0.55 -0.64 10.09
N LYS A 119 -0.67 -0.87 11.39
CA LYS A 119 -1.96 -1.10 12.05
C LYS A 119 -2.63 0.25 12.28
N PHE A 120 -3.87 0.39 11.82
CA PHE A 120 -4.67 1.58 12.05
C PHE A 120 -5.00 1.74 13.55
N ILE A 121 -4.83 2.94 14.10
CA ILE A 121 -5.22 3.27 15.49
C ILE A 121 -6.41 4.23 15.48
N LYS A 122 -6.25 5.39 14.82
CA LYS A 122 -7.33 6.37 14.69
C LYS A 122 -7.17 7.23 13.45
N GLU A 123 -8.30 7.66 12.90
CA GLU A 123 -8.36 8.64 11.83
C GLU A 123 -7.95 10.02 12.37
N VAL A 124 -7.19 10.77 11.57
CA VAL A 124 -6.82 12.16 11.86
C VAL A 124 -7.61 13.10 10.95
N GLU A 125 -7.58 12.83 9.63
CA GLU A 125 -8.20 13.70 8.63
C GLU A 125 -8.42 12.93 7.32
N ARG A 126 -9.41 13.36 6.54
CA ARG A 126 -9.60 12.99 5.13
C ARG A 126 -9.46 14.24 4.29
N ILE A 127 -8.64 14.18 3.25
CA ILE A 127 -8.46 15.28 2.30
C ILE A 127 -8.52 14.78 0.87
N SER A 128 -8.95 15.63 -0.05
CA SER A 128 -8.89 15.29 -1.48
C SER A 128 -7.45 15.17 -1.94
N VAL A 129 -7.23 14.42 -3.03
CA VAL A 129 -5.91 14.30 -3.66
C VAL A 129 -5.35 15.67 -4.07
N LEU A 130 -6.18 16.56 -4.62
CA LEU A 130 -5.76 17.92 -4.98
C LEU A 130 -5.32 18.76 -3.77
N GLU A 131 -5.99 18.63 -2.63
CA GLU A 131 -5.59 19.31 -1.41
C GLU A 131 -4.28 18.72 -0.87
N PHE A 132 -4.11 17.40 -0.94
CA PHE A 132 -2.87 16.72 -0.57
C PHE A 132 -1.66 17.21 -1.41
N GLU A 133 -1.82 17.26 -2.73
CA GLU A 133 -0.80 17.80 -3.64
C GLU A 133 -0.38 19.23 -3.28
N LYS A 134 -1.36 20.11 -3.06
CA LYS A 134 -1.12 21.51 -2.70
C LYS A 134 -0.45 21.64 -1.34
N ARG A 135 -0.96 20.92 -0.34
CA ARG A 135 -0.52 21.00 1.06
C ARG A 135 0.94 20.59 1.22
N PHE A 136 1.36 19.56 0.48
CA PHE A 136 2.72 19.04 0.56
C PHE A 136 3.62 19.52 -0.59
N ASN A 137 3.14 20.42 -1.45
CA ASN A 137 3.87 20.96 -2.60
C ASN A 137 4.48 19.84 -3.47
N LEU A 138 3.68 18.82 -3.73
CA LEU A 138 4.10 17.61 -4.43
C LEU A 138 4.21 17.90 -5.93
N LYS A 139 5.29 17.40 -6.53
CA LYS A 139 5.53 17.52 -7.97
C LYS A 139 5.88 16.15 -8.51
N ASN A 140 5.17 15.73 -9.55
CA ASN A 140 5.40 14.43 -10.15
C ASN A 140 6.80 14.37 -10.76
N LYS A 141 7.61 13.39 -10.34
CA LYS A 141 8.97 13.20 -10.89
C LYS A 141 8.93 12.71 -12.33
N PHE A 142 7.78 12.23 -12.81
CA PHE A 142 7.58 11.75 -14.18
C PHE A 142 7.08 12.85 -15.13
N SER A 143 6.76 14.06 -14.64
CA SER A 143 6.29 15.18 -15.49
C SER A 143 7.41 16.13 -15.94
N ALA A 144 8.65 15.63 -16.10
CA ALA A 144 9.82 16.39 -16.58
C ALA A 144 10.34 15.86 -17.91
#